data_AF-A0A8J7CPS9-F1
#
_entry.id   AF-A0A8J7CPS9-F1
#
_cell.length_a   1.000
_cell.length_b   1.000
_cell.length_c   1.000
_cell.angle_alpha   90.00
_cell.angle_beta   90.00
_cell.angle_gamma   90.00
#
_symmetry.space_group_name_H-M   'P 1'
#
loop_
_entity.id
_entity.type
_entity.pdbx_description
1 polymer ?
#
loop_
_entity_poly.entity_id
_entity_poly.type
_entity_poly.pdbx_seq_one_letter_code
_entity_poly.pdbx_strand_id
1 'polypeptide(L)'
;MLDEGWRATPESVELLHDLARLLASADDPEVRDGERALDLAQRTLRAGTTPSRVETLAMASAEAGLFVDAVRLQRRVIQMVTLDGNLDAFPKLEANLARYLAGQTCCADAPSSE
;
A
#
# COMPACT_ATOMS: atom_id res chain seq x y z
N MET A 1 31.91 -15.11 -5.23
CA MET A 1 30.77 -14.78 -4.36
C MET A 1 30.45 -13.33 -4.67
N LEU A 2 29.54 -13.12 -5.63
CA LEU A 2 29.17 -11.79 -6.09
C LEU A 2 28.02 -11.33 -5.20
N ASP A 3 28.35 -10.57 -4.17
CA ASP A 3 27.39 -9.81 -3.38
C ASP A 3 26.74 -8.77 -4.31
N GLU A 4 25.63 -9.16 -4.94
CA GLU A 4 24.82 -8.31 -5.81
C GLU A 4 24.18 -7.20 -4.97
N GLY A 5 24.95 -6.13 -4.80
CA GLY A 5 24.47 -4.84 -4.35
C GLY A 5 23.42 -4.33 -5.33
N TRP A 6 22.16 -4.62 -5.03
CA TRP A 6 20.99 -4.14 -5.74
C TRP A 6 21.02 -2.61 -5.75
N ARG A 7 21.60 -2.03 -6.81
CA ARG A 7 21.47 -0.60 -7.13
C ARG A 7 20.03 -0.39 -7.59
N ALA A 8 19.11 -0.28 -6.63
CA ALA A 8 17.81 0.28 -6.92
C ALA A 8 18.04 1.73 -7.39
N THR A 9 18.05 1.94 -8.70
CA THR A 9 17.99 3.30 -9.23
C THR A 9 16.68 3.92 -8.73
N PRO A 10 16.63 5.23 -8.43
CA PRO A 10 15.40 5.89 -7.97
C PRO A 10 14.22 5.61 -8.92
N GLU A 11 14.49 5.60 -10.22
CA GLU A 11 13.53 5.25 -11.28
C GLU A 11 12.99 3.81 -11.15
N SER A 12 13.84 2.84 -10.77
CA SER A 12 13.39 1.47 -10.50
C SER A 12 12.54 1.39 -9.23
N VAL A 13 12.79 2.21 -8.22
CA VAL A 13 12.02 2.19 -6.97
C VAL A 13 10.62 2.75 -7.17
N GLU A 14 10.51 3.86 -7.90
CA GLU A 14 9.20 4.46 -8.22
C GLU A 14 8.38 3.49 -9.10
N LEU A 15 9.01 2.83 -10.08
CA LEU A 15 8.33 1.81 -10.89
C LEU A 15 7.82 0.62 -10.04
N LEU A 16 8.63 0.14 -9.07
CA LEU A 16 8.20 -0.91 -8.15
C LEU A 16 7.05 -0.43 -7.25
N HIS A 17 7.06 0.84 -6.85
CA HIS A 17 6.02 1.44 -6.02
C HIS A 17 4.70 1.54 -6.79
N ASP A 18 4.74 2.04 -8.02
CA ASP A 18 3.56 2.13 -8.87
C ASP A 18 2.99 0.74 -9.20
N LEU A 19 3.85 -0.25 -9.49
CA LEU A 19 3.40 -1.62 -9.73
C LEU A 19 2.76 -2.23 -8.46
N ALA A 20 3.37 -2.05 -7.29
CA ALA A 20 2.80 -2.52 -6.03
C ALA A 20 1.43 -1.89 -5.78
N ARG A 21 1.30 -0.58 -6.04
CA ARG A 21 0.06 0.16 -5.88
C ARG A 21 -1.01 -0.33 -6.85
N LEU A 22 -0.66 -0.57 -8.11
CA LEU A 22 -1.57 -1.10 -9.13
C LEU A 22 -2.11 -2.49 -8.74
N LEU A 23 -1.22 -3.40 -8.33
CA LEU A 23 -1.61 -4.76 -7.91
C LEU A 23 -2.47 -4.74 -6.63
N ALA A 24 -2.18 -3.83 -5.70
CA ALA A 24 -2.96 -3.65 -4.48
C ALA A 24 -4.28 -2.91 -4.69
N SER A 25 -4.49 -2.28 -5.84
CA SER A 25 -5.69 -1.51 -6.16
C SER A 25 -6.45 -2.04 -7.37
N ALA A 26 -6.15 -3.26 -7.81
CA ALA A 26 -6.80 -3.87 -8.95
C ALA A 26 -8.17 -4.42 -8.54
N ASP A 27 -9.21 -3.95 -9.23
CA ASP A 27 -10.59 -4.48 -9.09
C ASP A 27 -10.72 -5.85 -9.77
N ASP A 28 -9.86 -6.14 -10.77
CA ASP A 28 -9.84 -7.41 -11.48
C ASP A 28 -9.18 -8.50 -10.61
N PRO A 29 -9.91 -9.55 -10.19
CA PRO A 29 -9.37 -10.63 -9.38
C PRO A 29 -8.26 -11.43 -10.08
N GLU A 30 -8.16 -11.40 -11.42
CA GLU A 30 -7.06 -12.02 -12.16
C GLU A 30 -5.76 -11.21 -12.10
N VAL A 31 -5.87 -9.89 -11.84
CA VAL A 31 -4.73 -8.97 -11.67
C VAL A 31 -4.39 -8.77 -10.19
N ARG A 32 -5.34 -9.07 -9.29
CA ARG A 32 -5.24 -8.86 -7.86
C ARG A 32 -4.30 -9.88 -7.19
N ASP A 33 -3.03 -9.57 -7.21
CA ASP A 33 -1.97 -10.35 -6.56
C ASP A 33 -1.48 -9.63 -5.29
N GLY A 34 -2.22 -9.83 -4.19
CA GLY A 34 -1.92 -9.22 -2.89
C GLY A 34 -0.55 -9.62 -2.33
N GLU A 35 -0.11 -10.87 -2.55
CA GLU A 35 1.20 -11.35 -2.09
C GLU A 35 2.34 -10.67 -2.85
N ARG A 36 2.21 -10.55 -4.17
CA ARG A 36 3.21 -9.85 -4.99
C ARG A 36 3.21 -8.35 -4.75
N ALA A 37 2.04 -7.73 -4.56
CA ALA A 37 1.94 -6.33 -4.15
C ALA A 37 2.67 -6.10 -2.82
N LEU A 38 2.54 -7.03 -1.89
CA LEU A 38 3.13 -6.97 -0.55
C LEU A 38 4.67 -7.10 -0.60
N ASP A 39 5.22 -8.00 -1.42
CA ASP A 39 6.67 -8.10 -1.65
C ASP A 39 7.23 -6.81 -2.27
N LEU A 40 6.60 -6.33 -3.34
CA LEU A 40 7.06 -5.13 -4.04
C LEU A 40 7.01 -3.89 -3.14
N ALA A 41 5.95 -3.72 -2.36
CA ALA A 41 5.81 -2.62 -1.42
C ALA A 41 6.88 -2.67 -0.30
N GLN A 42 7.23 -3.86 0.20
CA GLN A 42 8.32 -3.99 1.17
C GLN A 42 9.68 -3.64 0.58
N ARG A 43 9.92 -3.99 -0.69
CA ARG A 43 11.17 -3.67 -1.38
C ARG A 43 11.34 -2.16 -1.57
N THR A 44 10.26 -1.42 -1.83
CA THR A 44 10.35 0.04 -2.00
C THR A 44 10.71 0.76 -0.69
N LEU A 45 10.29 0.22 0.45
CA LEU A 45 10.64 0.77 1.77
C LEU A 45 12.14 0.67 2.08
N ARG A 46 12.85 -0.32 1.53
CA ARG A 46 14.32 -0.45 1.70
C ARG A 46 15.07 0.74 1.10
N ALA A 47 14.48 1.40 0.10
CA ALA A 47 15.05 2.58 -0.55
C ALA A 47 14.59 3.90 0.09
N GLY A 48 13.73 3.86 1.11
CA GLY A 48 13.25 5.04 1.82
C GLY A 48 11.78 4.92 2.21
N THR A 49 11.47 5.40 3.41
CA THR A 49 10.11 5.42 3.96
C THR A 49 9.45 6.76 3.65
N THR A 50 8.49 6.77 2.73
CA THR A 50 7.64 7.93 2.43
C THR A 50 6.19 7.60 2.78
N PRO A 51 5.32 8.60 3.06
CA PRO A 51 3.91 8.34 3.33
C PRO A 51 3.24 7.47 2.26
N SER A 52 3.50 7.75 0.98
CA SER A 52 2.92 7.02 -0.15
C SER A 52 3.39 5.57 -0.25
N ARG A 53 4.67 5.27 0.05
CA ARG A 53 5.18 3.88 0.05
C ARG A 53 4.60 3.07 1.21
N VAL A 54 4.42 3.71 2.37
CA VAL A 54 3.78 3.08 3.54
C VAL A 54 2.28 2.87 3.30
N GLU A 55 1.60 3.81 2.62
CA GLU A 55 0.19 3.64 2.21
C GLU A 55 0.03 2.45 1.26
N THR A 56 0.90 2.32 0.26
CA THR A 56 0.87 1.17 -0.65
C THR A 56 1.12 -0.15 0.07
N LEU A 57 1.99 -0.18 1.08
CA LEU A 57 2.14 -1.36 1.92
C LEU A 57 0.86 -1.69 2.71
N ALA A 58 0.14 -0.67 3.20
CA ALA A 58 -1.15 -0.86 3.87
C ALA A 58 -2.20 -1.46 2.92
N MET A 59 -2.30 -0.93 1.70
CA MET A 59 -3.18 -1.45 0.65
C MET A 59 -2.85 -2.91 0.32
N ALA A 60 -1.58 -3.22 0.07
CA ALA A 60 -1.14 -4.58 -0.24
C ALA A 60 -1.38 -5.56 0.92
N SER A 61 -1.20 -5.10 2.17
CA SER A 61 -1.50 -5.89 3.36
C SER A 61 -2.99 -6.20 3.46
N ALA A 62 -3.86 -5.23 3.17
CA ALA A 62 -5.31 -5.45 3.17
C ALA A 62 -5.73 -6.46 2.09
N GLU A 63 -5.17 -6.35 0.88
CA GLU A 63 -5.43 -7.30 -0.21
C GLU A 63 -4.93 -8.71 0.09
N ALA A 64 -3.83 -8.85 0.83
CA ALA A 64 -3.35 -10.13 1.34
C ALA A 64 -4.17 -10.67 2.53
N GLY A 65 -5.25 -9.99 2.95
CA GLY A 65 -6.08 -10.35 4.11
C GLY A 65 -5.46 -10.01 5.47
N LEU A 66 -4.30 -9.34 5.48
CA LEU A 66 -3.58 -8.92 6.69
C LEU A 66 -4.13 -7.58 7.21
N PHE A 67 -5.42 -7.53 7.52
CA PHE A 67 -6.12 -6.29 7.91
C PHE A 67 -5.56 -5.65 9.18
N VAL A 68 -5.07 -6.44 10.14
CA VAL A 68 -4.44 -5.91 11.37
C VAL A 68 -3.21 -5.07 11.03
N ASP A 69 -2.37 -5.56 10.12
CA ASP A 69 -1.20 -4.83 9.65
C ASP A 69 -1.60 -3.64 8.77
N ALA A 70 -2.59 -3.81 7.89
CA ALA A 70 -3.12 -2.72 7.07
C ALA A 70 -3.59 -1.54 7.93
N VAL A 71 -4.38 -1.79 8.99
CA VAL A 71 -4.84 -0.76 9.93
C VAL A 71 -3.66 -0.07 10.63
N ARG A 72 -2.68 -0.85 11.11
CA ARG A 72 -1.49 -0.31 11.79
C ARG A 72 -0.68 0.59 10.86
N LEU A 73 -0.45 0.15 9.63
CA LEU A 73 0.29 0.90 8.62
C LEU A 73 -0.49 2.16 8.21
N GLN A 74 -1.79 2.05 7.98
CA GLN A 74 -2.63 3.17 7.57
C GLN A 74 -2.67 4.28 8.63
N ARG A 75 -2.77 3.93 9.91
CA ARG A 75 -2.65 4.90 11.02
C ARG A 75 -1.29 5.60 11.03
N ARG A 76 -0.22 4.88 10.69
CA ARG A 76 1.12 5.46 10.58
C ARG A 76 1.21 6.46 9.43
N VAL A 77 0.62 6.17 8.28
CA VAL A 77 0.58 7.13 7.15
C VAL A 77 -0.16 8.39 7.57
N ILE A 78 -1.32 8.26 8.21
CA ILE A 78 -2.10 9.39 8.72
C ILE A 78 -1.22 10.26 9.63
N GLN A 79 -0.52 9.65 10.60
CA GLN A 79 0.40 10.37 11.47
C GLN A 79 1.53 11.08 10.68
N MET A 80 2.11 10.42 9.69
CA MET A 80 3.18 11.00 8.87
C MET A 80 2.69 12.22 8.08
N VAL A 81 1.53 12.15 7.42
CA VAL A 81 1.00 13.27 6.63
C VAL A 81 0.53 14.42 7.51
N THR A 82 0.01 14.13 8.71
CA THR A 82 -0.35 15.16 9.69
C THR A 82 0.89 15.91 10.19
N LEU A 83 2.00 15.21 10.43
CA LEU A 83 3.25 15.82 10.85
C LEU A 83 3.93 16.62 9.72
N ASP A 84 3.82 16.14 8.47
CA ASP A 84 4.36 16.82 7.28
C ASP A 84 3.52 18.03 6.85
N GLY A 85 2.32 18.20 7.40
CA GLY A 85 1.37 19.26 7.05
C GLY A 85 0.62 19.02 5.73
N ASN A 86 0.80 17.85 5.10
CA ASN A 86 0.12 17.46 3.88
C ASN A 86 -1.28 16.89 4.19
N LEU A 87 -2.21 17.79 4.49
CA LEU A 87 -3.57 17.42 4.88
C LEU A 87 -4.47 17.06 3.68
N ASP A 88 -4.01 17.29 2.44
CA ASP A 88 -4.78 17.00 1.23
C ASP A 88 -5.08 15.49 1.08
N ALA A 89 -4.15 14.64 1.52
CA ALA A 89 -4.31 13.19 1.49
C ALA A 89 -5.15 12.64 2.64
N PHE A 90 -5.37 13.42 3.71
CA PHE A 90 -5.97 12.96 4.96
C PHE A 90 -7.37 12.34 4.78
N PRO A 91 -8.33 12.96 4.04
CA PRO A 91 -9.67 12.39 3.88
C PRO A 91 -9.66 11.01 3.21
N LYS A 92 -8.80 10.82 2.21
CA LYS A 92 -8.64 9.53 1.52
C LYS A 92 -8.05 8.48 2.46
N LEU A 93 -7.06 8.87 3.26
CA LEU A 93 -6.40 7.97 4.18
C LEU A 93 -7.34 7.51 5.31
N GLU A 94 -8.19 8.39 5.82
CA GLU A 94 -9.22 8.02 6.80
C GLU A 94 -10.28 7.08 6.20
N ALA A 95 -10.72 7.32 4.97
CA ALA A 95 -11.65 6.42 4.29
C ALA A 95 -11.05 5.02 4.13
N ASN A 96 -9.78 4.91 3.75
CA ASN A 96 -9.08 3.62 3.67
C ASN A 96 -8.96 2.95 5.05
N LEU A 97 -8.68 3.73 6.11
CA LEU A 97 -8.63 3.19 7.47
C LEU A 97 -9.98 2.60 7.90
N ALA A 98 -11.08 3.28 7.61
CA ALA A 98 -12.42 2.80 7.91
C ALA A 98 -12.74 1.48 7.19
N ARG A 99 -12.35 1.36 5.91
CA ARG A 99 -12.48 0.10 5.14
C ARG A 99 -11.68 -1.03 5.78
N TYR A 100 -10.41 -0.80 6.11
CA TYR A 100 -9.55 -1.83 6.71
C TYR A 100 -10.05 -2.28 8.09
N LEU A 101 -10.65 -1.38 8.88
CA LEU A 101 -11.31 -1.72 10.14
C LEU A 101 -12.55 -2.60 9.94
N ALA A 102 -13.27 -2.43 8.83
CA ALA A 102 -14.41 -3.25 8.43
C ALA A 102 -13.99 -4.57 7.75
N GLY A 103 -12.69 -4.86 7.60
CA GLY A 103 -12.20 -6.03 6.87
C GLY A 103 -12.41 -5.91 5.35
N GLN A 104 -12.56 -4.68 4.84
CA GLN A 104 -12.71 -4.39 3.43
C GLN A 104 -11.41 -3.82 2.89
N THR A 105 -11.05 -4.19 1.66
CA THR A 105 -9.89 -3.61 1.00
C THR A 105 -10.23 -2.23 0.41
N CYS A 106 -9.22 -1.47 -0.01
CA CYS A 106 -9.45 -0.14 -0.58
C CYS A 106 -10.25 -0.18 -1.89
N CYS A 107 -10.22 -1.32 -2.57
CA CYS A 107 -10.91 -1.62 -3.82
C CYS A 107 -12.07 -2.61 -3.63
N ALA A 108 -12.49 -2.88 -2.39
CA ALA A 108 -13.66 -3.71 -2.18
C ALA A 108 -14.86 -3.04 -2.87
N ASP A 109 -15.30 -3.66 -3.97
CA ASP A 109 -16.51 -3.35 -4.70
C ASP A 109 -17.65 -3.13 -3.70
N ALA A 110 -18.49 -2.13 -3.99
CA ALA A 110 -19.80 -2.01 -3.37
C ALA A 110 -20.47 -3.39 -3.36
N PRO A 111 -21.20 -3.77 -2.28
CA PRO A 111 -21.75 -5.10 -2.15
C PRO A 111 -22.45 -5.47 -3.45
N SER A 112 -22.06 -6.60 -4.04
CA SER A 112 -22.78 -7.21 -5.15
C SER A 112 -24.23 -7.32 -4.71
N SER A 113 -25.06 -6.37 -5.15
CA SER A 113 -26.50 -6.47 -4.99
C SER A 113 -26.92 -7.61 -5.91
N GLU A 114 -27.25 -8.75 -5.29
CA GLU A 114 -28.02 -9.85 -5.87
C GLU A 114 -29.32 -9.35 -6.52
#